data_AF-A0A7Y2DN91-F1
#
_entry.id   AF-A0A7Y2DN91-F1
#
_cell.length_a   1.000
_cell.length_b   1.000
_cell.length_c   1.000
_cell.angle_alpha   90.00
_cell.angle_beta   90.00
_cell.angle_gamma   90.00
#
_symmetry.space_group_name_H-M   'P 1'
#
loop_
_entity.id
_entity.type
_entity.pdbx_description
1 polymer ?
#
loop_
_entity_poly.entity_id
_entity_poly.type
_entity_poly.pdbx_seq_one_letter_code
_entity_poly.pdbx_strand_id
1 'polypeptide(L)' 'MALAILLISFKEHSRVPQNDGKFTVVLDAGHGGHDPGNLGNGYLEKNIALNIVLKAGAILEQHPDIKVIYTRKDDTFVD' A
#
# COMPACT_ATOMS: atom_id res chain seq x y z
N MET A 1 -20.01 13.57 -49.63
CA MET A 1 -20.65 12.45 -48.91
C MET A 1 -19.51 11.64 -48.32
N ALA A 2 -19.06 12.01 -47.12
CA ALA A 2 -19.40 11.28 -45.90
C ALA A 2 -19.17 9.78 -46.10
N LEU A 3 -18.25 9.12 -45.44
CA LEU A 3 -17.52 9.40 -44.22
C LEU A 3 -16.55 8.22 -44.21
N ALA A 4 -15.25 8.49 -44.25
CA ALA A 4 -14.24 7.44 -44.14
C ALA A 4 -14.59 6.62 -42.91
N ILE A 5 -14.95 5.35 -43.13
CA ILE A 5 -15.37 4.40 -42.10
C ILE A 5 -14.15 4.18 -41.21
N LEU A 6 -14.05 5.03 -40.19
CA LEU A 6 -13.76 4.73 -38.80
C LEU A 6 -13.07 3.38 -38.59
N LEU A 7 -11.82 3.27 -39.03
CA LEU A 7 -10.84 2.37 -38.45
C LEU A 7 -10.47 2.96 -37.07
N ILE A 8 -11.40 2.88 -36.12
CA ILE A 8 -11.00 2.89 -34.71
C ILE A 8 -10.23 1.60 -34.55
N SER A 9 -8.92 1.73 -34.71
CA SER A 9 -7.93 0.81 -34.20
C SER A 9 -8.34 0.45 -32.78
N PHE A 10 -8.89 -0.75 -32.60
CA PHE A 10 -8.82 -1.44 -31.33
C PHE A 10 -7.33 -1.66 -31.08
N LYS A 11 -6.66 -0.63 -30.56
CA LYS A 11 -5.51 -0.85 -29.70
C LYS A 11 -6.09 -1.65 -28.54
N GLU A 12 -5.95 -2.97 -28.64
CA GLU A 12 -5.68 -3.83 -27.49
C GLU A 12 -4.64 -3.07 -26.65
N HIS A 13 -5.12 -2.20 -25.76
CA HIS A 13 -4.30 -1.68 -24.69
C HIS A 13 -4.24 -2.83 -23.71
N SER A 14 -3.43 -3.83 -24.07
CA SER A 14 -3.00 -4.87 -23.18
C SER A 14 -2.37 -4.12 -22.02
N ARG A 15 -3.15 -3.90 -20.96
CA ARG A 15 -2.65 -3.43 -19.68
C ARG A 15 -1.86 -4.60 -19.11
N VAL A 16 -0.71 -4.89 -19.73
CA VAL A 16 0.36 -5.57 -19.02
C VAL A 16 0.60 -4.65 -17.83
N PRO A 17 0.42 -5.11 -16.58
CA PRO A 17 0.70 -4.29 -15.43
C PRO A 17 2.13 -3.81 -15.61
N GLN A 18 2.32 -2.51 -15.84
CA GLN A 18 3.66 -1.97 -15.84
C GLN A 18 4.16 -2.13 -14.42
N ASN A 19 5.01 -3.15 -14.23
CA ASN A 19 5.93 -3.15 -13.12
C ASN A 19 6.79 -1.91 -13.35
N ASP A 20 6.57 -0.87 -12.54
CA ASP A 20 7.23 0.44 -12.64
C ASP A 20 8.74 0.36 -12.33
N GLY A 21 9.27 -0.86 -12.21
CA GLY A 21 10.65 -1.16 -11.88
C GLY A 21 10.95 -0.99 -10.39
N LYS A 22 9.95 -0.62 -9.58
CA LYS A 22 10.15 -0.37 -8.16
C LYS A 22 10.10 -1.64 -7.34
N PHE A 23 10.99 -1.74 -6.35
CA PHE A 23 10.91 -2.77 -5.34
C PHE A 23 9.73 -2.47 -4.40
N THR A 24 8.78 -3.39 -4.31
CA THR A 24 7.59 -3.20 -3.47
C THR A 24 7.83 -3.78 -2.08
N VAL A 25 7.61 -2.97 -1.05
CA VAL A 25 7.62 -3.36 0.36
C VAL A 25 6.22 -3.19 0.93
N VAL A 26 5.68 -4.28 1.50
CA VAL A 26 4.42 -4.23 2.26
C VAL A 26 4.77 -4.18 3.74
N LEU A 27 4.34 -3.12 4.42
CA LEU A 27 4.47 -2.95 5.85
C LEU A 27 3.14 -3.29 6.52
N ASP A 28 3.17 -4.31 7.37
CA ASP A 28 2.02 -4.75 8.13
C ASP A 28 2.12 -4.28 9.58
N ALA A 29 1.20 -3.40 9.99
CA ALA A 29 1.06 -3.02 11.38
C ALA A 29 0.06 -3.97 12.04
N GLY A 30 0.56 -5.00 12.71
CA GLY A 30 -0.30 -6.00 13.37
C GLY A 30 -1.34 -5.39 14.32
N HIS A 31 -2.45 -6.11 14.52
CA HIS A 31 -3.60 -5.71 15.32
C HIS A 31 -4.24 -4.39 14.83
N GLY A 32 -5.05 -3.74 15.67
CA GLY A 32 -5.70 -2.46 15.34
C GLY A 32 -7.17 -2.43 15.76
N GLY A 33 -7.71 -1.22 15.93
CA GLY A 33 -9.11 -1.04 16.29
C GLY A 33 -9.46 -1.75 17.59
N HIS A 34 -10.35 -2.75 17.50
CA HIS A 34 -10.83 -3.51 18.65
C HIS A 34 -9.86 -4.60 19.13
N ASP A 35 -8.87 -4.97 18.33
CA ASP A 35 -7.81 -5.90 18.72
C ASP A 35 -6.59 -5.10 19.23
N PRO A 36 -6.32 -5.07 20.56
CA PRO A 36 -5.17 -4.37 21.10
C PRO A 36 -3.84 -5.11 20.87
N GLY A 37 -3.88 -6.40 20.52
CA GLY A 37 -2.76 -7.32 20.67
C GLY A 37 -2.37 -7.53 22.12
N ASN A 38 -1.10 -7.84 22.36
CA ASN A 38 -0.59 -8.03 23.71
C ASN A 38 -0.59 -6.73 24.54
N LEU A 39 -0.87 -6.87 25.84
CA LEU A 39 -0.87 -5.79 26.81
C LEU A 39 0.29 -5.97 27.78
N GLY A 40 1.04 -4.91 28.04
CA GLY A 40 2.15 -4.96 29.00
C GLY A 40 2.61 -3.59 29.44
N ASN A 41 2.79 -3.39 30.74
CA ASN A 41 3.30 -2.13 31.33
C ASN A 41 2.54 -0.87 30.89
N GLY A 42 1.23 -0.98 30.63
CA GLY A 42 0.40 0.14 30.15
C GLY A 42 0.50 0.42 28.65
N TYR A 43 1.22 -0.41 27.89
CA TYR A 43 1.33 -0.30 26.43
C TYR A 43 0.42 -1.29 25.72
N LEU A 44 -0.01 -0.90 24.52
CA LEU A 44 -0.78 -1.72 23.58
C LEU A 44 0.10 -2.05 22.38
N GLU A 45 0.20 -3.32 22.03
CA GLU A 45 0.98 -3.79 20.89
C GLU A 45 0.58 -3.08 19.59
N LYS A 46 -0.74 -2.93 19.33
CA LYS A 46 -1.25 -2.24 18.12
C LYS A 46 -0.66 -0.83 17.92
N ASN A 47 -0.40 -0.12 19.01
CA ASN A 47 0.14 1.25 18.98
C ASN A 47 1.64 1.22 18.72
N ILE A 48 2.36 0.25 19.30
CA ILE A 48 3.80 0.07 19.08
C ILE A 48 4.04 -0.33 17.62
N ALA A 49 3.31 -1.32 17.12
CA ALA A 49 3.40 -1.79 15.74
C ALA A 49 3.12 -0.67 14.73
N LEU A 50 2.03 0.09 14.91
CA LEU A 50 1.69 1.22 14.05
C LEU A 50 2.80 2.29 14.03
N ASN A 51 3.32 2.66 15.21
CA ASN A 51 4.38 3.66 15.31
C ASN A 51 5.67 3.21 14.62
N ILE A 52 6.03 1.92 14.71
CA ILE A 52 7.20 1.38 14.02
C ILE A 52 7.00 1.40 12.51
N VAL A 53 5.85 0.92 12.04
CA VAL A 53 5.52 0.85 10.61
C VAL A 53 5.48 2.22 9.96
N LEU A 54 4.87 3.23 10.60
CA LEU A 54 4.84 4.59 10.05
C LEU A 54 6.24 5.21 9.97
N LYS A 55 7.11 4.98 10.96
CA LYS A 55 8.50 5.46 10.94
C LYS A 55 9.33 4.74 9.88
N ALA A 56 9.24 3.41 9.79
CA ALA A 56 9.94 2.62 8.79
C ALA A 56 9.49 3.00 7.37
N GLY A 57 8.19 3.15 7.18
CA GLY A 57 7.61 3.58 5.92
C GLY A 57 8.04 4.98 5.50
N ALA A 58 8.07 5.95 6.42
CA ALA A 58 8.58 7.30 6.13
C ALA A 58 10.07 7.32 5.72
N ILE A 59 10.88 6.37 6.19
CA ILE A 59 12.27 6.20 5.76
C ILE A 59 12.30 5.56 4.36
N LEU A 60 11.55 4.48 4.14
CA LEU A 60 11.51 3.77 2.86
C LEU A 60 10.96 4.65 1.72
N GLU A 61 9.98 5.50 2.01
CA GLU A 61 9.39 6.45 1.04
C GLU A 61 10.39 7.52 0.56
N GLN A 62 11.54 7.69 1.23
CA GLN A 62 12.63 8.57 0.74
C GLN A 62 13.37 7.97 -0.47
N HIS A 63 13.20 6.67 -0.72
CA HIS A 63 13.85 5.95 -1.81
C HIS A 63 12.91 5.87 -3.02
N PRO A 64 13.22 6.55 -4.15
CA PRO A 64 12.31 6.65 -5.30
C PRO A 64 12.07 5.32 -6.03
N ASP A 65 12.98 4.37 -5.85
CA ASP A 65 12.95 3.00 -6.37
C ASP A 65 12.18 2.02 -5.46
N ILE A 66 11.68 2.48 -4.31
CA ILE A 66 10.85 1.68 -3.41
C ILE A 66 9.39 2.15 -3.47
N LYS A 67 8.48 1.20 -3.60
CA LYS A 67 7.04 1.41 -3.43
C LYS A 67 6.62 0.83 -2.09
N VAL A 68 6.18 1.70 -1.17
CA VAL A 68 5.69 1.27 0.15
C VAL A 68 4.18 1.14 0.13
N ILE A 69 3.68 -0.01 0.60
CA ILE A 69 2.25 -0.29 0.81
C ILE A 69 2.08 -0.59 2.30
N TYR A 70 1.02 -0.06 2.90
CA TYR A 70 0.71 -0.28 4.32
C TYR A 70 -0.60 -1.05 4.39
N THR A 71 -0.69 -2.06 5.26
CA THR A 71 -1.97 -2.73 5.54
C THR A 71 -2.94 -1.80 6.24
N ARG A 72 -2.44 -0.94 7.15
CA ARG A 72 -3.16 0.18 7.75
C ARG A 72 -2.23 1.35 8.07
N LYS A 73 -2.78 2.56 8.14
CA LYS A 73 -2.08 3.80 8.54
C LYS A 73 -2.67 4.48 9.78
N ASP A 74 -3.73 3.90 10.35
CA ASP A 74 -4.44 4.38 11.52
C ASP A 74 -4.80 3.20 12.44
N ASP A 75 -5.53 3.49 13.52
CA ASP A 75 -6.00 2.49 14.48
C ASP A 75 -7.27 1.77 14.01
N THR A 76 -7.20 1.16 12.83
CA THR A 76 -8.26 0.35 12.24
C THR A 76 -7.89 -1.14 12.31
N PHE A 77 -8.87 -2.00 12.58
CA PHE A 77 -8.70 -3.45 12.44
C PHE A 77 -8.86 -3.85 10.97
N VAL A 78 -7.99 -4.74 10.47
CA VAL A 78 -8.03 -5.23 9.09
C VAL A 78 -8.33 -6.74 9.11
N ASP A 79 -9.45 -7.14 8.50
CA ASP A 79 -9.94 -8.53 8.38
C ASP A 79 -9.25 -9.33 7.25
#